data_AF-A0A1S3INC3-F1
#
_entry.id   AF-A0A1S3INC3-F1
#
_cell.length_a   1.000
_cell.length_b   1.000
_cell.length_c   1.000
_cell.angle_alpha   90.00
_cell.angle_beta   90.00
_cell.angle_gamma   90.00
#
_symmetry.space_group_name_H-M   'P 1'
#
loop_
_entity.id
_entity.type
_entity.pdbx_description
1 polymer ?
#
loop_
_entity_poly.entity_id
_entity_poly.type
_entity_poly.pdbx_seq_one_letter_code
_entity_poly.pdbx_strand_id
1 'polypeptide(L)'
;MAGKDWFLLAAVLGLSAIVYTLDYDPYQLLSLLVLSGLRFLIISVALSGVLYICWKYLKGFLESKTKVADILPTEEQKYKEKEKETRQKIQEDYAEKASEYRKNVLQPKEEAKRQKLEEQYYRFAGPAWKGKGTPLGYGEEGNGASKHKANGKTGKDAAKARKLPEHHNQSVMQEKPKQRKIITLPEEPSPGTPDTVFLSFRTPLGKIHRRRFMHSDKIQVLLDYITKLGYHQTIYTISTTYPRVTLSDQADYTLKDQGLTVDMMLNLELKDPDILQD
;
A
#
# COMPACT_ATOMS: atom_id res chain seq x y z
N MET A 1 43.90 18.47 -49.08
CA MET A 1 43.28 19.73 -48.59
C MET A 1 43.77 20.90 -49.43
N ALA A 2 43.36 21.01 -50.71
CA ALA A 2 43.83 22.10 -51.60
C ALA A 2 42.79 22.51 -52.66
N GLY A 3 41.53 22.09 -52.52
CA GLY A 3 40.50 22.26 -53.54
C GLY A 3 39.50 23.39 -53.28
N LYS A 4 39.45 23.96 -52.07
CA LYS A 4 38.48 25.01 -51.71
C LYS A 4 39.02 26.44 -51.88
N ASP A 5 40.33 26.62 -51.86
CA ASP A 5 40.94 27.95 -51.89
C ASP A 5 40.93 28.58 -53.29
N TRP A 6 40.99 27.74 -54.34
CA TRP A 6 40.82 28.20 -55.73
C TRP A 6 39.44 28.80 -56.00
N PHE A 7 38.37 28.22 -55.43
CA PHE A 7 37.02 28.76 -55.61
C PHE A 7 36.84 30.11 -54.91
N LEU A 8 37.47 30.31 -53.75
CA LEU A 8 37.47 31.59 -53.06
C LEU A 8 38.26 32.65 -53.86
N LEU A 9 39.43 32.28 -54.41
CA LEU A 9 40.20 33.17 -55.26
C LEU A 9 39.47 33.53 -56.56
N ALA A 10 38.81 32.57 -57.20
CA ALA A 10 38.02 32.79 -58.40
C ALA A 10 36.77 33.66 -58.11
N ALA A 11 36.13 33.50 -56.94
CA ALA A 11 35.00 34.32 -56.53
C ALA A 11 35.41 35.77 -56.21
N VAL A 12 36.56 35.97 -55.55
CA VAL A 12 37.09 37.31 -55.24
C VAL A 12 37.54 38.02 -56.53
N LEU A 13 38.21 37.31 -57.44
CA LEU A 13 38.59 37.86 -58.75
C LEU A 13 37.36 38.18 -59.60
N GLY A 14 36.35 37.30 -59.62
CA GLY A 14 35.08 37.54 -60.31
C GLY A 14 34.31 38.74 -59.76
N LEU A 15 34.24 38.89 -58.43
CA LEU A 15 33.60 40.06 -57.79
C LEU A 15 34.38 41.35 -58.09
N SER A 16 35.72 41.30 -58.08
CA SER A 16 36.55 42.45 -58.44
C SER A 16 36.35 42.87 -59.91
N ALA A 17 36.28 41.90 -60.83
CA ALA A 17 36.02 42.16 -62.25
C ALA A 17 34.64 42.78 -62.48
N ILE A 18 33.60 42.31 -61.79
CA ILE A 18 32.24 42.88 -61.85
C ILE A 18 32.24 44.35 -61.38
N VAL A 19 33.01 44.66 -60.33
CA VAL A 19 33.16 46.03 -59.82
C VAL A 19 33.89 46.95 -60.80
N TYR A 20 34.84 46.44 -61.59
CA TYR A 20 35.56 47.23 -62.60
C TYR A 20 34.80 47.38 -63.93
N THR A 21 33.89 46.47 -64.28
CA THR A 21 33.10 46.53 -65.53
C THR A 21 31.86 47.42 -65.45
N LEU A 22 31.48 47.81 -64.24
CA LEU A 22 30.32 48.65 -63.96
C LEU A 22 30.86 50.01 -63.51
N ASP A 23 30.94 50.95 -64.47
CA ASP A 23 31.39 52.33 -64.30
C ASP A 23 30.39 53.11 -63.41
N TYR A 24 30.35 52.73 -62.13
CA TYR A 24 29.46 53.29 -61.11
C TYR A 24 30.22 54.28 -60.25
N ASP A 25 29.66 55.47 -60.10
CA ASP A 25 30.20 56.50 -59.21
C ASP A 25 30.40 55.94 -57.78
N PRO A 26 31.62 56.01 -57.21
CA PRO A 26 31.93 55.40 -55.91
C PRO A 26 31.09 56.00 -54.77
N TYR A 27 30.63 57.23 -54.92
CA TYR A 27 29.74 57.90 -53.98
C TYR A 27 28.30 57.36 -54.00
N GLN A 28 27.82 56.86 -55.15
CA GLN A 28 26.49 56.25 -55.27
C GLN A 28 26.47 54.87 -54.61
N LEU A 29 27.53 54.06 -54.79
CA LEU A 29 27.68 52.79 -54.10
C LEU A 29 27.85 52.96 -52.59
N LEU A 30 28.65 53.95 -52.16
CA LEU A 30 28.83 54.23 -50.73
C LEU A 30 27.52 54.71 -50.08
N SER A 31 26.75 55.58 -50.75
CA SER A 31 25.46 56.03 -50.22
C SER A 31 24.42 54.90 -50.17
N LEU A 32 24.38 54.00 -51.16
CA LEU A 32 23.55 52.79 -51.14
C LEU A 32 23.97 51.83 -50.03
N LEU A 33 25.27 51.64 -49.80
CA LEU A 33 25.81 50.81 -48.72
C LEU A 33 25.45 51.39 -47.34
N VAL A 34 25.58 52.71 -47.16
CA VAL A 34 25.26 53.39 -45.90
C VAL A 34 23.75 53.38 -45.63
N LEU A 35 22.90 53.66 -46.63
CA LEU A 35 21.44 53.60 -46.47
C LEU A 35 20.96 52.16 -46.20
N SER A 36 21.51 51.17 -46.90
CA SER A 36 21.17 49.77 -46.66
C SER A 36 21.66 49.30 -45.30
N GLY A 37 22.88 49.67 -44.89
CA GLY A 37 23.43 49.36 -43.56
C GLY A 37 22.59 49.93 -42.41
N LEU A 38 22.13 51.18 -42.53
CA LEU A 38 21.23 51.81 -41.55
C LEU A 38 19.87 51.08 -41.46
N ARG A 39 19.31 50.66 -42.60
CA ARG A 39 18.07 49.87 -42.64
C ARG A 39 18.25 48.51 -41.98
N PHE A 40 19.37 47.83 -42.20
CA PHE A 40 19.68 46.56 -41.54
C PHE A 40 19.83 46.71 -40.03
N LEU A 41 20.46 47.78 -39.55
CA LEU A 41 20.55 48.05 -38.10
C LEU A 41 19.18 48.26 -37.46
N ILE A 42 18.31 49.06 -38.09
CA ILE A 42 16.95 49.31 -37.59
C ILE A 42 16.14 48.00 -37.53
N ILE A 43 16.23 47.17 -38.58
CA ILE A 43 15.56 45.87 -38.63
C ILE A 43 16.11 44.93 -37.54
N SER A 44 17.41 44.91 -37.32
CA SER A 44 18.03 44.09 -36.27
C SER A 44 17.53 44.47 -34.87
N VAL A 45 17.41 45.78 -34.58
CA VAL A 45 16.87 46.25 -33.30
C VAL A 45 15.40 45.87 -33.17
N ALA A 46 14.58 46.07 -34.21
CA ALA A 46 13.18 45.68 -34.21
C ALA A 46 13.00 44.17 -33.99
N LEU A 47 13.78 43.33 -34.67
CA LEU A 47 13.73 41.88 -34.54
C LEU A 47 14.10 41.42 -33.13
N SER A 48 15.13 42.04 -32.53
CA SER A 48 15.54 41.76 -31.15
C SER A 48 14.44 42.12 -30.14
N GLY A 49 13.73 43.24 -30.36
CA GLY A 49 12.58 43.64 -29.55
C GLY A 49 11.41 42.66 -29.66
N VAL A 50 11.07 42.21 -30.87
CA VAL A 50 10.01 41.21 -31.09
C VAL A 50 10.38 39.89 -30.41
N LEU A 51 11.62 39.43 -30.53
CA LEU A 51 12.11 38.22 -29.86
C LEU A 51 12.05 38.34 -28.33
N TYR A 52 12.40 39.50 -27.76
CA TYR A 52 12.30 39.74 -26.33
C TYR A 52 10.86 39.70 -25.83
N ILE A 53 9.93 40.32 -26.57
CA ILE A 53 8.50 40.32 -26.25
C ILE A 53 7.95 38.88 -26.35
N CYS A 54 8.26 38.15 -27.43
CA CYS A 54 7.90 36.74 -27.57
C CYS A 54 8.46 35.89 -26.43
N TRP A 55 9.71 36.09 -26.03
CA TRP A 55 10.33 35.37 -24.91
C TRP A 55 9.64 35.64 -23.58
N LYS A 56 9.23 36.89 -23.33
CA LYS A 56 8.48 37.27 -22.13
C LYS A 56 7.13 36.57 -22.05
N TYR A 57 6.37 36.54 -23.15
CA TYR A 57 5.09 35.83 -23.21
C TYR A 57 5.26 34.32 -23.11
N LEU A 58 6.26 33.76 -23.79
CA LEU A 58 6.55 32.33 -23.76
C LEU A 58 6.95 31.88 -22.34
N LYS A 59 7.80 32.64 -21.65
CA LYS A 59 8.20 32.37 -20.26
C LYS A 59 7.00 32.36 -19.31
N GLY A 60 6.10 33.34 -19.42
CA GLY A 60 4.88 33.37 -18.60
C GLY A 60 3.94 32.18 -18.85
N PHE A 61 3.88 31.68 -20.09
CA PHE A 61 3.10 30.49 -20.46
C PHE A 61 3.76 29.17 -19.98
N LEU A 62 5.09 29.09 -19.97
CA LEU A 62 5.80 27.96 -19.40
C LEU A 62 5.64 27.90 -17.88
N GLU A 63 5.74 29.05 -17.19
CA GLU A 63 5.55 29.14 -15.73
C GLU A 63 4.12 28.83 -15.28
N SER A 64 3.10 29.09 -16.11
CA SER A 64 1.72 28.70 -15.81
C SER A 64 1.51 27.19 -16.00
N LYS A 65 2.11 26.58 -17.04
CA LYS A 65 2.06 25.13 -17.24
C LYS A 65 2.76 24.34 -16.14
N THR A 66 3.90 24.81 -15.64
CA THR A 66 4.60 24.14 -14.52
C THR A 66 3.76 24.21 -13.24
N LYS A 67 3.13 25.34 -12.93
CA LYS A 67 2.23 25.47 -11.78
C LYS A 67 1.01 24.55 -11.88
N VAL A 68 0.42 24.38 -13.07
CA VAL A 68 -0.72 23.47 -13.25
C VAL A 68 -0.30 22.00 -13.14
N ALA A 69 0.91 21.64 -13.57
CA ALA A 69 1.46 20.30 -13.40
C ALA A 69 1.73 19.95 -11.91
N ASP A 70 2.10 20.94 -11.09
CA ASP A 70 2.27 20.76 -9.64
C ASP A 70 0.92 20.64 -8.88
N ILE A 71 -0.18 21.15 -9.44
CA ILE A 71 -1.52 21.11 -8.82
C ILE A 71 -2.28 19.81 -9.14
N LEU A 72 -1.93 19.12 -10.23
CA LEU A 72 -2.50 17.81 -10.54
C LEU A 72 -1.81 16.75 -9.68
N PRO A 73 -2.52 16.14 -8.70
CA PRO A 73 -1.91 15.15 -7.84
C PRO A 73 -1.38 14.00 -8.70
N THR A 74 -0.06 13.78 -8.59
CA THR A 74 0.64 12.68 -9.27
C THR A 74 -0.08 11.37 -8.95
N GLU A 75 -0.15 10.42 -9.88
CA GLU A 75 -0.87 9.15 -9.67
C GLU A 75 -0.44 8.47 -8.36
N GLU A 76 0.84 8.54 -8.00
CA GLU A 76 1.38 8.06 -6.72
C GLU A 76 0.71 8.67 -5.48
N GLN A 77 0.35 9.96 -5.51
CA GLN A 77 -0.32 10.64 -4.40
C GLN A 77 -1.74 10.10 -4.23
N LYS A 78 -2.47 9.91 -5.35
CA LYS A 78 -3.81 9.31 -5.33
C LYS A 78 -3.78 7.88 -4.77
N TYR A 79 -2.76 7.09 -5.11
CA TYR A 79 -2.59 5.75 -4.55
C TYR A 79 -2.32 5.78 -3.05
N LYS A 80 -1.43 6.69 -2.60
CA LYS A 80 -1.14 6.86 -1.16
C LYS A 80 -2.37 7.32 -0.37
N GLU A 81 -3.22 8.16 -0.95
CA GLU A 81 -4.48 8.57 -0.34
C GLU A 81 -5.44 7.39 -0.19
N LYS A 82 -5.68 6.63 -1.25
CA LYS A 82 -6.49 5.40 -1.19
C LYS A 82 -5.95 4.37 -0.19
N GLU A 83 -4.64 4.23 -0.10
CA GLU A 83 -4.00 3.37 0.90
C GLU A 83 -4.26 3.87 2.33
N LYS A 84 -4.22 5.19 2.57
CA LYS A 84 -4.54 5.76 3.88
C LYS A 84 -6.01 5.55 4.24
N GLU A 85 -6.92 5.76 3.28
CA GLU A 85 -8.36 5.56 3.47
C GLU A 85 -8.69 4.11 3.83
N THR A 86 -8.12 3.14 3.11
CA THR A 86 -8.32 1.71 3.42
C THR A 86 -7.80 1.35 4.80
N ARG A 87 -6.61 1.86 5.18
CA ARG A 87 -6.06 1.67 6.54
C ARG A 87 -6.96 2.28 7.62
N GLN A 88 -7.53 3.46 7.37
CA GLN A 88 -8.44 4.13 8.30
C GLN A 88 -9.74 3.34 8.48
N LYS A 89 -10.40 2.92 7.39
CA LYS A 89 -11.61 2.09 7.46
C LYS A 89 -11.39 0.81 8.25
N ILE A 90 -10.29 0.11 7.95
CA ILE A 90 -9.92 -1.10 8.70
C ILE A 90 -9.74 -0.79 10.20
N GLN A 91 -9.10 0.33 10.55
CA GLN A 91 -8.92 0.73 11.93
C GLN A 91 -10.24 1.09 12.63
N GLU A 92 -11.16 1.72 11.91
CA GLU A 92 -12.52 2.02 12.37
C GLU A 92 -13.31 0.74 12.65
N ASP A 93 -13.29 -0.23 11.73
CA ASP A 93 -13.95 -1.53 11.92
C ASP A 93 -13.42 -2.27 13.16
N TYR A 94 -12.10 -2.24 13.38
CA TYR A 94 -11.50 -2.82 14.59
C TYR A 94 -11.88 -2.05 15.86
N ALA A 95 -11.96 -0.72 15.80
CA ALA A 95 -12.37 0.10 16.92
C ALA A 95 -13.84 -0.13 17.28
N GLU A 96 -14.71 -0.28 16.28
CA GLU A 96 -16.13 -0.61 16.46
C GLU A 96 -16.28 -1.96 17.15
N LYS A 97 -15.63 -3.02 16.64
CA LYS A 97 -15.60 -4.36 17.26
C LYS A 97 -15.12 -4.33 18.70
N ALA A 98 -14.08 -3.55 19.00
CA ALA A 98 -13.58 -3.39 20.36
C ALA A 98 -14.61 -2.69 21.28
N SER A 99 -15.32 -1.68 20.76
CA SER A 99 -16.37 -0.98 21.49
C SER A 99 -17.59 -1.86 21.74
N GLU A 100 -17.94 -2.70 20.75
CA GLU A 100 -19.03 -3.66 20.83
C GLU A 100 -18.72 -4.74 21.88
N TYR A 101 -17.52 -5.32 21.86
CA TYR A 101 -17.09 -6.27 22.88
C TYR A 101 -17.12 -5.66 24.29
N ARG A 102 -16.73 -4.38 24.42
CA ARG A 102 -16.79 -3.65 25.69
C ARG A 102 -18.23 -3.54 26.22
N LYS A 103 -19.18 -3.20 25.35
CA LYS A 103 -20.60 -3.06 25.72
C LYS A 103 -21.27 -4.40 25.97
N ASN A 104 -21.05 -5.39 25.11
CA ASN A 104 -21.80 -6.65 25.13
C ASN A 104 -21.22 -7.69 26.10
N VAL A 105 -19.91 -7.64 26.38
CA VAL A 105 -19.24 -8.67 27.20
C VAL A 105 -18.66 -8.10 28.49
N LEU A 106 -17.91 -7.00 28.44
CA LEU A 106 -17.23 -6.47 29.62
C LEU A 106 -18.20 -5.80 30.60
N GLN A 107 -19.05 -4.88 30.13
CA GLN A 107 -20.00 -4.16 31.00
C GLN A 107 -20.97 -5.11 31.74
N PRO A 108 -21.65 -6.09 31.11
CA PRO A 108 -22.54 -7.01 31.81
C PRO A 108 -21.81 -7.87 32.84
N LYS A 109 -20.55 -8.24 32.57
CA LYS A 109 -19.73 -8.98 33.55
C LYS A 109 -19.39 -8.10 34.76
N GLU A 110 -19.11 -6.82 34.56
CA GLU A 110 -18.84 -5.87 35.65
C GLU A 110 -20.11 -5.58 36.47
N GLU A 111 -21.24 -5.39 35.81
CA GLU A 111 -22.54 -5.20 36.45
C GLU A 111 -22.99 -6.43 37.22
N ALA A 112 -22.90 -7.63 36.65
CA ALA A 112 -23.21 -8.87 37.35
C ALA A 112 -22.30 -9.10 38.57
N LYS A 113 -21.02 -8.67 38.51
CA LYS A 113 -20.12 -8.68 39.67
C LYS A 113 -20.57 -7.68 40.73
N ARG A 114 -20.94 -6.45 40.33
CA ARG A 114 -21.46 -5.42 41.25
C ARG A 114 -22.77 -5.86 41.91
N GLN A 115 -23.73 -6.38 41.15
CA GLN A 115 -24.99 -6.91 41.67
C GLN A 115 -24.76 -8.04 42.66
N LYS A 116 -23.85 -8.99 42.38
CA LYS A 116 -23.49 -10.04 43.35
C LYS A 116 -22.88 -9.47 44.64
N LEU A 117 -22.07 -8.43 44.55
CA LEU A 117 -21.50 -7.75 45.72
C LEU A 117 -22.58 -7.02 46.51
N GLU A 118 -23.51 -6.35 45.85
CA GLU A 118 -24.67 -5.69 46.46
C GLU A 118 -25.59 -6.71 47.13
N GLU A 119 -25.94 -7.80 46.45
CA GLU A 119 -26.72 -8.91 47.02
C GLU A 119 -26.02 -9.50 48.26
N GLN A 120 -24.70 -9.68 48.22
CA GLN A 120 -23.93 -10.11 49.38
C GLN A 120 -23.99 -9.09 50.51
N TYR A 121 -23.83 -7.80 50.20
CA TYR A 121 -23.91 -6.73 51.18
C TYR A 121 -25.30 -6.66 51.84
N TYR A 122 -26.37 -6.64 51.03
CA TYR A 122 -27.75 -6.58 51.51
C TYR A 122 -28.21 -7.87 52.20
N ARG A 123 -27.63 -9.03 51.85
CA ARG A 123 -27.83 -10.28 52.59
C ARG A 123 -27.44 -10.15 54.07
N PHE A 124 -26.42 -9.34 54.38
CA PHE A 124 -25.95 -9.13 55.76
C PHE A 124 -26.45 -7.83 56.39
N ALA A 125 -26.97 -6.88 55.61
CA ALA A 125 -27.44 -5.58 56.11
C ALA A 125 -28.88 -5.59 56.68
N GLY A 126 -29.69 -6.63 56.40
CA GLY A 126 -31.01 -6.81 57.00
C GLY A 126 -30.96 -7.33 58.45
N PRO A 127 -32.11 -7.44 59.16
CA PRO A 127 -32.15 -8.13 60.45
C PRO A 127 -31.56 -9.53 60.28
N ALA A 128 -30.50 -9.85 61.04
CA ALA A 128 -29.64 -11.03 60.83
C ALA A 128 -30.36 -12.40 60.81
N TRP A 129 -31.67 -12.43 61.12
CA TRP A 129 -32.55 -13.58 61.21
C TRP A 129 -33.57 -13.72 60.05
N LYS A 130 -33.65 -12.79 59.08
CA LYS A 130 -34.63 -12.82 57.97
C LYS A 130 -34.09 -13.32 56.63
N GLY A 131 -32.84 -13.79 56.55
CA GLY A 131 -32.33 -14.42 55.33
C GLY A 131 -32.97 -15.80 55.11
N LYS A 132 -33.20 -16.22 53.85
CA LYS A 132 -33.53 -17.63 53.53
C LYS A 132 -32.45 -18.52 54.15
N GLY A 133 -32.81 -19.23 55.22
CA GLY A 133 -31.93 -20.20 55.86
C GLY A 133 -31.57 -21.28 54.84
N THR A 134 -30.28 -21.55 54.68
CA THR A 134 -29.84 -22.76 54.01
C THR A 134 -29.97 -23.88 55.06
N PRO A 135 -30.78 -24.92 54.84
CA PRO A 135 -30.96 -25.96 55.84
C PRO A 135 -29.60 -26.65 56.07
N LEU A 136 -29.05 -26.48 57.27
CA LEU A 136 -27.89 -27.22 57.76
C LEU A 136 -28.43 -28.35 58.65
N GLY A 137 -28.75 -29.47 58.02
CA GLY A 137 -29.15 -30.69 58.70
C GLY A 137 -28.96 -31.88 57.77
N TYR A 138 -28.28 -32.91 58.25
CA TYR A 138 -28.32 -34.25 57.66
C TYR A 138 -29.71 -34.81 57.93
N GLY A 139 -30.63 -34.63 56.98
CA GLY A 139 -31.91 -35.33 56.93
C GLY A 139 -31.88 -36.25 55.72
N GLU A 140 -31.77 -37.54 55.97
CA GLU A 140 -32.06 -38.58 55.01
C GLU A 140 -33.57 -38.55 54.70
N GLU A 141 -33.96 -39.07 53.51
CA GLU A 141 -35.27 -39.02 52.85
C GLU A 141 -35.51 -37.77 51.96
N GLY A 142 -35.64 -37.85 50.62
CA GLY A 142 -35.65 -38.96 49.69
C GLY A 142 -35.87 -38.41 48.27
N ASN A 143 -35.18 -39.04 47.32
CA ASN A 143 -35.35 -38.99 45.86
C ASN A 143 -34.84 -37.76 45.09
N GLY A 144 -33.64 -37.92 44.48
CA GLY A 144 -33.13 -37.01 43.46
C GLY A 144 -31.61 -36.97 43.39
N ALA A 145 -31.02 -38.01 42.81
CA ALA A 145 -29.64 -38.13 42.31
C ALA A 145 -28.68 -36.94 42.54
N SER A 146 -27.69 -37.11 43.42
CA SER A 146 -26.32 -36.70 43.08
C SER A 146 -25.28 -37.37 43.99
N LYS A 147 -24.37 -38.13 43.39
CA LYS A 147 -23.18 -38.68 44.04
C LYS A 147 -22.26 -37.54 44.46
N HIS A 148 -22.33 -37.11 45.72
CA HIS A 148 -21.22 -36.41 46.35
C HIS A 148 -20.89 -37.04 47.70
N LYS A 149 -19.87 -37.91 47.68
CA LYS A 149 -19.12 -38.36 48.86
C LYS A 149 -18.76 -37.14 49.70
N ALA A 150 -19.37 -37.02 50.88
CA ALA A 150 -18.90 -36.18 51.96
C ALA A 150 -17.63 -36.83 52.53
N ASN A 151 -16.47 -36.38 52.09
CA ASN A 151 -15.23 -36.62 52.81
C ASN A 151 -14.77 -35.26 53.36
N GLY A 152 -14.44 -35.21 54.65
CA GLY A 152 -14.16 -33.98 55.39
C GLY A 152 -13.16 -33.07 54.68
N LYS A 153 -13.67 -31.98 54.09
CA LYS A 153 -12.85 -31.01 53.36
C LYS A 153 -12.10 -30.14 54.37
N THR A 154 -10.88 -30.57 54.68
CA THR A 154 -9.87 -29.76 55.38
C THR A 154 -9.55 -28.48 54.58
N GLY A 155 -8.96 -27.47 55.20
CA GLY A 155 -8.63 -26.18 54.55
C GLY A 155 -7.82 -26.29 53.25
N LYS A 156 -7.15 -27.44 53.02
CA LYS A 156 -6.46 -27.78 51.77
C LYS A 156 -7.41 -27.99 50.58
N ASP A 157 -8.60 -28.56 50.80
CA ASP A 157 -9.61 -28.73 49.75
C ASP A 157 -10.32 -27.43 49.40
N ALA A 158 -10.53 -26.55 50.38
CA ALA A 158 -11.03 -25.19 50.14
C ALA A 158 -10.02 -24.36 49.33
N ALA A 159 -8.71 -24.52 49.59
CA ALA A 159 -7.66 -23.91 48.78
C ALA A 159 -7.58 -24.51 47.37
N LYS A 160 -7.84 -25.82 47.20
CA LYS A 160 -7.93 -26.48 45.89
C LYS A 160 -9.17 -26.06 45.10
N ALA A 161 -10.28 -25.73 45.76
CA ALA A 161 -11.51 -25.22 45.14
C ALA A 161 -11.48 -23.70 44.84
N ARG A 162 -10.64 -22.92 45.54
CA ARG A 162 -10.33 -21.52 45.18
C ARG A 162 -9.43 -21.39 43.95
N LYS A 163 -8.73 -22.46 43.57
CA LYS A 163 -8.21 -22.56 42.20
C LYS A 163 -9.45 -22.69 41.32
N LEU A 164 -9.83 -21.59 40.69
CA LEU A 164 -10.95 -21.57 39.74
C LEU A 164 -10.81 -22.79 38.82
N PRO A 165 -11.90 -23.50 38.48
CA PRO A 165 -11.83 -24.46 37.39
C PRO A 165 -11.36 -23.68 36.16
N GLU A 166 -10.09 -23.89 35.76
CA GLU A 166 -9.47 -23.28 34.57
C GLU A 166 -10.32 -23.50 33.30
N HIS A 167 -11.22 -24.48 33.37
CA HIS A 167 -12.19 -24.84 32.35
C HIS A 167 -13.17 -23.73 31.92
N HIS A 168 -13.48 -22.72 32.75
CA HIS A 168 -14.43 -21.67 32.34
C HIS A 168 -13.78 -20.53 31.55
N ASN A 169 -12.46 -20.38 31.63
CA ASN A 169 -11.74 -19.42 30.78
C ASN A 169 -11.36 -20.00 29.41
N GLN A 170 -11.51 -21.31 29.19
CA GLN A 170 -11.13 -21.95 27.93
C GLN A 170 -12.00 -21.52 26.73
N SER A 171 -13.27 -21.13 26.93
CA SER A 171 -14.13 -20.74 25.80
C SER A 171 -13.90 -19.31 25.31
N VAL A 172 -13.27 -18.44 26.12
CA VAL A 172 -12.99 -17.03 25.76
C VAL A 172 -11.50 -16.78 25.49
N MET A 173 -10.62 -17.71 25.84
CA MET A 173 -9.16 -17.58 25.63
C MET A 173 -8.63 -18.24 24.34
N GLN A 174 -9.49 -18.75 23.47
CA GLN A 174 -9.05 -19.47 22.27
C GLN A 174 -8.85 -18.63 21.01
N GLU A 175 -8.93 -17.30 21.07
CA GLU A 175 -8.22 -16.49 20.08
C GLU A 175 -6.74 -16.45 20.51
N LYS A 176 -6.01 -17.52 20.17
CA LYS A 176 -4.55 -17.54 20.34
C LYS A 176 -4.00 -16.27 19.71
N PRO A 177 -3.16 -15.48 20.42
CA PRO A 177 -2.51 -14.33 19.80
C PRO A 177 -1.85 -14.82 18.52
N LYS A 178 -2.26 -14.27 17.37
CA LYS A 178 -1.79 -14.68 16.04
C LYS A 178 -0.27 -14.73 16.12
N GLN A 179 0.29 -15.94 16.14
CA GLN A 179 1.71 -16.13 16.28
C GLN A 179 2.36 -15.38 15.11
N ARG A 180 3.34 -14.52 15.41
CA ARG A 180 4.08 -13.79 14.37
C ARG A 180 4.72 -14.83 13.46
N LYS A 181 4.09 -15.11 12.32
CA LYS A 181 4.56 -16.09 11.35
C LYS A 181 5.85 -15.52 10.76
N ILE A 182 6.99 -16.09 11.17
CA ILE A 182 8.27 -15.78 10.54
C ILE A 182 8.18 -16.36 9.14
N ILE A 183 8.10 -15.47 8.14
CA ILE A 183 8.01 -15.87 6.75
C ILE A 183 9.42 -16.26 6.29
N THR A 184 9.72 -17.55 6.33
CA THR A 184 10.95 -18.09 5.75
C THR A 184 10.67 -18.47 4.31
N LEU A 185 11.21 -17.69 3.37
CA LEU A 185 11.09 -18.01 1.96
C LEU A 185 12.12 -19.07 1.54
N PRO A 186 11.75 -19.98 0.61
CA PRO A 186 12.70 -20.91 0.02
C PRO A 186 13.80 -20.16 -0.74
N GLU A 187 14.95 -20.81 -0.92
CA GLU A 187 16.06 -20.27 -1.71
C GLU A 187 15.66 -20.11 -3.18
N GLU A 188 16.16 -19.07 -3.85
CA GLU A 188 15.82 -18.84 -5.26
C GLU A 188 16.51 -19.89 -6.14
N PRO A 189 15.79 -20.54 -7.08
CA PRO A 189 16.38 -21.56 -7.93
C PRO A 189 17.42 -20.98 -8.89
N SER A 190 18.49 -21.76 -9.12
CA SER A 190 19.63 -21.42 -9.99
C SER A 190 19.22 -21.30 -11.47
N PRO A 191 19.85 -20.40 -12.26
CA PRO A 191 19.55 -20.28 -13.69
C PRO A 191 19.80 -21.60 -14.44
N GLY A 192 18.81 -22.07 -15.19
CA GLY A 192 18.93 -23.26 -16.04
C GLY A 192 18.46 -24.57 -15.41
N THR A 193 17.81 -24.51 -14.24
CA THR A 193 17.09 -25.67 -13.70
C THR A 193 15.78 -25.89 -14.49
N PRO A 194 15.44 -27.14 -14.85
CA PRO A 194 14.13 -27.43 -15.44
C PRO A 194 13.04 -27.12 -14.42
N ASP A 195 11.85 -26.75 -14.89
CA ASP A 195 10.67 -26.43 -14.09
C ASP A 195 10.72 -25.12 -13.26
N THR A 196 11.49 -24.13 -13.71
CA THR A 196 11.47 -22.77 -13.14
C THR A 196 10.63 -21.78 -13.93
N VAL A 197 9.93 -20.90 -13.21
CA VAL A 197 9.20 -19.74 -13.74
C VAL A 197 9.90 -18.45 -13.31
N PHE A 198 10.05 -17.49 -14.22
CA PHE A 198 10.40 -16.13 -13.86
C PHE A 198 9.15 -15.27 -13.71
N LEU A 199 8.86 -14.84 -12.49
CA LEU A 199 7.72 -13.97 -12.20
C LEU A 199 8.19 -12.54 -11.93
N SER A 200 7.55 -11.59 -12.60
CA SER A 200 7.78 -10.17 -12.44
C SER A 200 6.57 -9.51 -11.79
N PHE A 201 6.75 -8.84 -10.68
CA PHE A 201 5.70 -8.12 -9.95
C PHE A 201 5.76 -6.63 -10.27
N ARG A 202 4.67 -6.07 -10.81
CA ARG A 202 4.48 -4.63 -10.93
C ARG A 202 3.96 -4.10 -9.61
N THR A 203 4.80 -3.36 -8.91
CA THR A 203 4.44 -2.67 -7.68
C THR A 203 3.60 -1.44 -8.01
N PRO A 204 2.62 -1.04 -7.17
CA PRO A 204 1.86 0.20 -7.35
C PRO A 204 2.75 1.46 -7.31
N LEU A 205 3.94 1.36 -6.71
CA LEU A 205 4.97 2.40 -6.72
C LEU A 205 5.81 2.44 -8.02
N GLY A 206 5.36 1.78 -9.09
CA GLY A 206 6.05 1.73 -10.40
C GLY A 206 7.33 0.88 -10.44
N LYS A 207 7.80 0.36 -9.29
CA LYS A 207 8.94 -0.55 -9.23
C LYS A 207 8.56 -1.95 -9.72
N ILE A 208 9.51 -2.66 -10.33
CA ILE A 208 9.31 -4.03 -10.77
C ILE A 208 10.25 -4.93 -9.97
N HIS A 209 9.69 -5.89 -9.22
CA HIS A 209 10.45 -6.92 -8.53
C HIS A 209 10.41 -8.20 -9.36
N ARG A 210 11.57 -8.85 -9.56
CA ARG A 210 11.67 -10.07 -10.34
C ARG A 210 12.25 -11.18 -9.48
N ARG A 211 11.68 -12.36 -9.56
CA ARG A 211 12.16 -13.53 -8.84
C ARG A 211 11.76 -14.82 -9.54
N ARG A 212 12.62 -15.83 -9.46
CA ARG A 212 12.32 -17.19 -9.93
C ARG A 212 11.63 -18.03 -8.86
N PHE A 213 10.73 -18.89 -9.31
CA PHE A 213 9.99 -19.85 -8.51
C PHE A 213 9.95 -21.21 -9.21
N MET A 214 9.77 -22.30 -8.46
CA MET A 214 9.57 -23.61 -9.04
C MET A 214 8.09 -23.80 -9.41
N HIS A 215 7.78 -24.55 -10.48
CA HIS A 215 6.39 -24.87 -10.83
C HIS A 215 5.65 -25.62 -9.72
N SER A 216 6.37 -26.38 -8.89
CA SER A 216 5.85 -27.12 -7.74
C SER A 216 5.53 -26.23 -6.54
N ASP A 217 5.98 -24.98 -6.52
CA ASP A 217 5.75 -24.08 -5.40
C ASP A 217 4.27 -23.69 -5.33
N LYS A 218 3.80 -23.46 -4.11
CA LYS A 218 2.45 -22.95 -3.87
C LYS A 218 2.37 -21.45 -4.11
N ILE A 219 1.19 -20.96 -4.46
CA ILE A 219 0.91 -19.53 -4.55
C ILE A 219 1.15 -18.81 -3.22
N GLN A 220 0.98 -19.48 -2.09
CA GLN A 220 1.35 -18.95 -0.79
C GLN A 220 2.79 -18.40 -0.75
N VAL A 221 3.74 -19.01 -1.45
CA VAL A 221 5.14 -18.56 -1.51
C VAL A 221 5.26 -17.19 -2.20
N LEU A 222 4.39 -16.90 -3.19
CA LEU A 222 4.31 -15.59 -3.84
C LEU A 222 3.77 -14.52 -2.88
N LEU A 223 2.68 -14.84 -2.17
CA LEU A 223 2.07 -13.94 -1.19
C LEU A 223 3.05 -13.62 -0.04
N ASP A 224 3.76 -14.65 0.42
CA ASP A 224 4.81 -14.56 1.43
C ASP A 224 5.99 -13.69 0.94
N TYR A 225 6.37 -13.81 -0.34
CA TYR A 225 7.45 -13.00 -0.94
C TYR A 225 7.11 -11.52 -0.97
N ILE A 226 5.88 -11.21 -1.36
CA ILE A 226 5.38 -9.84 -1.43
C ILE A 226 5.22 -9.23 -0.04
N THR A 227 4.83 -10.04 0.94
CA THR A 227 4.82 -9.64 2.35
C THR A 227 6.23 -9.28 2.84
N LYS A 228 7.25 -10.03 2.43
CA LYS A 228 8.66 -9.69 2.72
C LYS A 228 9.12 -8.39 2.04
N LEU A 229 8.57 -8.07 0.87
CA LEU A 229 8.81 -6.79 0.18
C LEU A 229 8.11 -5.59 0.86
N GLY A 230 7.23 -5.85 1.84
CA GLY A 230 6.51 -4.83 2.62
C GLY A 230 5.04 -4.67 2.24
N TYR A 231 4.52 -5.48 1.32
CA TYR A 231 3.13 -5.43 0.88
C TYR A 231 2.34 -6.57 1.55
N HIS A 232 1.54 -6.24 2.56
CA HIS A 232 0.79 -7.24 3.31
C HIS A 232 -0.49 -7.68 2.58
N GLN A 233 -0.77 -8.99 2.58
CA GLN A 233 -1.95 -9.62 1.94
C GLN A 233 -3.32 -9.10 2.37
N THR A 234 -3.40 -8.41 3.51
CA THR A 234 -4.65 -7.77 3.98
C THR A 234 -5.00 -6.54 3.16
N ILE A 235 -3.98 -5.82 2.65
CA ILE A 235 -4.14 -4.55 1.95
C ILE A 235 -3.89 -4.75 0.45
N TYR A 236 -3.03 -5.69 0.08
CA TYR A 236 -2.61 -5.90 -1.31
C TYR A 236 -3.00 -7.30 -1.79
N THR A 237 -3.37 -7.38 -3.06
CA THR A 237 -3.66 -8.64 -3.77
C THR A 237 -2.79 -8.73 -5.02
N ILE A 238 -2.51 -9.96 -5.46
CA ILE A 238 -1.80 -10.21 -6.72
C ILE A 238 -2.82 -10.60 -7.78
N SER A 239 -2.76 -9.97 -8.93
CA SER A 239 -3.58 -10.31 -10.09
C SER A 239 -2.75 -10.62 -11.33
N THR A 240 -3.24 -11.54 -12.15
CA THR A 240 -2.68 -11.85 -13.47
C THR A 240 -3.11 -10.79 -14.49
N THR A 241 -2.35 -10.66 -15.58
CA THR A 241 -2.65 -9.64 -16.62
C THR A 241 -3.82 -10.07 -17.52
N TYR A 242 -3.77 -11.27 -18.12
CA TYR A 242 -4.84 -11.77 -18.98
C TYR A 242 -4.89 -13.31 -19.01
N PRO A 243 -6.05 -13.94 -18.75
CA PRO A 243 -7.23 -13.35 -18.15
C PRO A 243 -6.92 -12.82 -16.74
N ARG A 244 -7.59 -11.75 -16.31
CA ARG A 244 -7.36 -11.14 -14.99
C ARG A 244 -7.99 -12.01 -13.89
N VAL A 245 -7.16 -12.60 -13.05
CA VAL A 245 -7.54 -13.50 -11.95
C VAL A 245 -6.78 -13.09 -10.69
N THR A 246 -7.46 -13.03 -9.55
CA THR A 246 -6.87 -12.76 -8.23
C THR A 246 -6.28 -14.04 -7.63
N LEU A 247 -5.01 -13.99 -7.25
CA LEU A 247 -4.30 -15.16 -6.71
C LEU A 247 -4.46 -15.31 -5.19
N SER A 248 -5.02 -14.32 -4.50
CA SER A 248 -5.23 -14.35 -3.05
C SER A 248 -6.16 -15.48 -2.60
N ASP A 249 -7.12 -15.86 -3.45
CA ASP A 249 -8.13 -16.87 -3.14
C ASP A 249 -7.63 -18.30 -3.41
N GLN A 250 -6.47 -18.43 -4.05
CA GLN A 250 -5.91 -19.68 -4.57
C GLN A 250 -4.58 -20.06 -3.90
N ALA A 251 -4.39 -19.66 -2.65
CA ALA A 251 -3.12 -19.82 -1.93
C ALA A 251 -2.58 -21.26 -1.88
N ASP A 252 -3.47 -22.26 -1.88
CA ASP A 252 -3.10 -23.68 -1.77
C ASP A 252 -2.71 -24.35 -3.09
N TYR A 253 -3.06 -23.73 -4.23
CA TYR A 253 -2.76 -24.27 -5.55
C TYR A 253 -1.28 -24.07 -5.91
N THR A 254 -0.76 -24.99 -6.73
CA THR A 254 0.59 -24.83 -7.28
C THR A 254 0.60 -23.81 -8.42
N LEU A 255 1.78 -23.25 -8.70
CA LEU A 255 1.95 -22.34 -9.84
C LEU A 255 1.56 -23.00 -11.16
N LYS A 256 1.88 -24.29 -11.33
CA LYS A 256 1.51 -25.07 -12.51
C LYS A 256 0.00 -25.19 -12.67
N ASP A 257 -0.72 -25.46 -11.58
CA ASP A 257 -2.19 -25.65 -11.61
C ASP A 257 -2.93 -24.38 -12.00
N GLN A 258 -2.41 -23.20 -11.62
CA GLN A 258 -2.98 -21.92 -12.02
C GLN A 258 -2.51 -21.42 -13.39
N GLY A 259 -1.79 -22.24 -14.17
CA GLY A 259 -1.33 -21.88 -15.51
C GLY A 259 -0.16 -20.88 -15.51
N LEU A 260 0.52 -20.69 -14.38
CA LEU A 260 1.76 -19.89 -14.27
C LEU A 260 2.97 -20.74 -14.70
N THR A 261 2.90 -21.29 -15.92
CA THR A 261 3.97 -22.13 -16.49
C THR A 261 4.98 -21.34 -17.31
N VAL A 262 4.62 -20.12 -17.72
CA VAL A 262 5.48 -19.25 -18.53
C VAL A 262 5.92 -18.04 -17.72
N ASP A 263 7.02 -17.44 -18.15
CA ASP A 263 7.51 -16.18 -17.59
C ASP A 263 6.43 -15.10 -17.76
N MET A 264 5.89 -14.64 -16.63
CA MET A 264 4.72 -13.78 -16.62
C MET A 264 4.89 -12.59 -15.69
N MET A 265 4.16 -11.53 -16.05
CA MET A 265 4.04 -10.33 -15.24
C MET A 265 2.74 -10.33 -14.44
N LEU A 266 2.89 -10.18 -13.14
CA LEU A 266 1.83 -10.10 -12.13
C LEU A 266 1.69 -8.66 -11.66
N ASN A 267 0.46 -8.23 -11.39
CA ASN A 267 0.15 -6.89 -10.90
C ASN A 267 -0.11 -6.94 -9.40
N LEU A 268 0.55 -6.06 -8.64
CA LEU A 268 0.23 -5.81 -7.23
C LEU A 268 -0.79 -4.69 -7.16
N GLU A 269 -1.99 -5.03 -6.71
CA GLU A 269 -3.12 -4.11 -6.63
C GLU A 269 -3.57 -3.98 -5.18
N LEU A 270 -4.24 -2.86 -4.87
CA LEU A 270 -4.93 -2.73 -3.60
C LEU A 270 -6.09 -3.73 -3.56
N LYS A 271 -6.23 -4.46 -2.45
CA LYS A 271 -7.35 -5.35 -2.22
C LYS A 271 -8.59 -4.50 -1.98
N ASP A 272 -9.65 -4.76 -2.73
CA ASP A 272 -10.93 -4.09 -2.53
C ASP A 272 -11.52 -4.51 -1.17
N PRO A 273 -11.95 -3.57 -0.33
CA PRO A 273 -12.46 -3.86 1.02
C PRO A 273 -13.81 -4.59 1.00
N ASP A 274 -14.54 -4.53 -0.11
CA ASP A 274 -15.91 -5.04 -0.23
C ASP A 274 -15.99 -6.58 -0.28
N ILE A 275 -14.86 -7.27 -0.50
CA ILE A 275 -14.78 -8.75 -0.54
C ILE A 275 -14.71 -9.35 0.88
N LEU A 276 -14.74 -8.54 1.94
CA LEU A 276 -14.67 -8.99 3.34
C LEU A 276 -16.04 -9.30 3.98
N GLN A 277 -17.12 -9.37 3.20
CA GLN A 277 -18.48 -9.54 3.74
C GLN A 277 -19.07 -10.97 3.69
N ASP A 278 -18.35 -11.99 3.21
CA ASP A 278 -18.81 -13.39 3.24
C ASP A 278 -17.98 -14.30 4.16
#